data_AF-A0AAD6MPG7-F1
#
_entry.id   AF-A0AAD6MPG7-F1
#
_cell.length_a   1.000
_cell.length_b   1.000
_cell.length_c   1.000
_cell.angle_alpha   90.00
_cell.angle_beta   90.00
_cell.angle_gamma   90.00
#
_symmetry.space_group_name_H-M   'P 1'
#
loop_
_entity.id
_entity.type
_entity.pdbx_description
1 polymer ?
#
loop_
_entity_poly.entity_id
_entity_poly.type
_entity_poly.pdbx_seq_one_letter_code
_entity_poly.pdbx_strand_id
1 'polypeptide(L)'
;MSISHLRKLAKKSLIPRSLVCLTIASPFSTFPKLPTSAYYDDLSNTSRHKRDFSKLRYLLNKRVRDHCFNTTSTFKFITDSETSLSILADLIQTLARIDNGFPRKSAFDALIAVPASSTGWTSLYLLWISWRVARLD
;
A
#
# COMPACT_ATOMS: atom_id res chain seq x y z
N MET A 1 -59.89 -5.21 -0.36
CA MET A 1 -58.59 -4.59 0.02
C MET A 1 -57.76 -5.68 0.70
N SER A 2 -56.75 -6.21 -0.01
CA SER A 2 -55.30 -6.09 0.30
C SER A 2 -54.89 -6.95 1.52
N ILE A 3 -53.80 -7.71 1.56
CA ILE A 3 -52.42 -7.39 1.22
C ILE A 3 -51.65 -8.71 0.91
N SER A 4 -50.85 -8.67 -0.14
CA SER A 4 -49.96 -9.73 -0.61
C SER A 4 -48.72 -9.91 0.28
N HIS A 5 -48.34 -11.17 0.49
CA HIS A 5 -47.08 -11.59 1.11
C HIS A 5 -45.86 -11.10 0.32
N LEU A 6 -45.04 -10.24 0.92
CA LEU A 6 -43.66 -9.98 0.49
C LEU A 6 -42.73 -10.19 1.69
N ARG A 7 -42.15 -11.38 1.79
CA ARG A 7 -40.95 -11.61 2.61
C ARG A 7 -39.77 -10.96 1.88
N LYS A 8 -39.35 -9.78 2.33
CA LYS A 8 -38.09 -9.17 1.89
C LYS A 8 -37.13 -9.13 3.08
N LEU A 9 -36.14 -10.02 3.03
CA LEU A 9 -35.03 -10.13 3.97
C LEU A 9 -34.32 -8.78 4.13
N ALA A 10 -34.33 -8.25 5.35
CA ALA A 10 -33.45 -7.17 5.76
C ALA A 10 -32.00 -7.65 5.66
N LYS A 11 -31.20 -7.01 4.81
CA LYS A 11 -29.75 -7.19 4.77
C LYS A 11 -29.19 -6.64 6.08
N LYS A 12 -28.91 -7.52 7.04
CA LYS A 12 -28.16 -7.15 8.25
C LYS A 12 -26.73 -6.82 7.81
N SER A 13 -26.46 -5.54 7.67
CA SER A 13 -25.10 -5.00 7.60
C SER A 13 -24.42 -5.33 8.93
N LEU A 14 -23.60 -6.39 8.94
CA LEU A 14 -22.61 -6.58 9.99
C LEU A 14 -21.49 -5.58 9.71
N ILE A 15 -21.63 -4.39 10.27
CA ILE A 15 -20.52 -3.47 10.45
C ILE A 15 -19.58 -4.15 11.45
N PRO A 16 -18.35 -4.57 11.08
CA PRO A 16 -17.42 -5.07 12.08
C PRO A 16 -17.07 -3.90 13.01
N ARG A 17 -17.20 -4.16 14.32
CA ARG A 17 -16.77 -3.27 15.40
C ARG A 17 -15.25 -3.04 15.29
N SER A 18 -14.87 -2.01 14.54
CA SER A 18 -13.53 -1.45 14.61
C SER A 18 -13.43 -0.66 15.91
N LEU A 19 -12.77 -1.24 16.91
CA LEU A 19 -12.27 -0.51 18.07
C LEU A 19 -11.28 0.56 17.57
N VAL A 20 -11.75 1.80 17.48
CA VAL A 20 -10.88 2.96 17.24
C VAL A 20 -10.15 3.24 18.55
N CYS A 21 -8.89 2.80 18.64
CA CYS A 21 -7.98 3.20 19.71
C CYS A 21 -7.06 4.31 19.17
N LEU A 22 -7.34 5.55 19.54
CA LEU A 22 -6.40 6.65 19.33
C LEU A 22 -5.23 6.48 20.28
N THR A 23 -4.06 6.10 19.75
CA THR A 23 -2.80 6.19 20.49
C THR A 23 -1.95 7.28 19.87
N ILE A 24 -1.75 8.36 20.62
CA ILE A 24 -0.80 9.43 20.29
C ILE A 24 0.60 8.84 20.52
N ALA A 25 1.35 8.56 19.44
CA ALA A 25 2.67 7.95 19.54
C ALA A 25 3.80 9.01 19.45
N SER A 26 4.66 9.00 20.47
CA SER A 26 5.90 9.76 20.61
C SER A 26 6.90 9.48 19.46
N PRO A 27 7.73 10.45 19.03
CA PRO A 27 8.41 10.35 17.74
C PRO A 27 9.61 9.39 17.66
N PHE A 28 10.06 8.73 18.74
CA PHE A 28 11.19 7.79 18.64
C PHE A 28 11.06 6.57 19.56
N SER A 29 11.23 5.38 18.96
CA SER A 29 11.39 4.04 19.54
C SER A 29 10.22 3.47 20.34
N THR A 30 9.30 2.80 19.65
CA THR A 30 8.90 1.39 19.86
C THR A 30 7.75 1.15 18.90
N PHE A 31 7.91 0.21 17.97
CA PHE A 31 6.78 -0.18 17.13
C PHE A 31 5.63 -0.63 18.04
N PRO A 32 4.39 -0.21 17.78
CA PRO A 32 3.27 -0.64 18.60
C PRO A 32 3.23 -2.17 18.66
N LYS A 33 2.80 -2.74 19.79
CA LYS A 33 2.74 -4.21 19.99
C LYS A 33 1.90 -4.91 18.91
N LEU A 34 0.90 -4.20 18.38
CA LEU A 34 0.10 -4.62 17.24
C LEU A 34 0.05 -3.47 16.23
N PRO A 35 1.01 -3.39 15.30
CA PRO A 35 0.99 -2.36 14.28
C PRO A 35 -0.12 -2.62 13.28
N THR A 36 -0.61 -1.56 12.66
CA THR A 36 -1.62 -1.62 11.60
C THR A 36 -1.01 -1.27 10.25
N SER A 37 -1.65 -1.71 9.18
CA SER A 37 -1.32 -1.29 7.82
C SER A 37 -1.27 0.24 7.67
N ALA A 38 -2.23 0.96 8.27
CA ALA A 38 -2.29 2.42 8.23
C ALA A 38 -1.10 3.09 8.92
N TYR A 39 -0.66 2.57 10.07
CA TYR A 39 0.54 3.07 10.76
C TYR A 39 1.79 3.00 9.86
N TYR A 40 1.92 1.92 9.09
CA TYR A 40 3.02 1.79 8.13
C TYR A 40 2.87 2.67 6.90
N ASP A 41 1.65 2.93 6.45
CA ASP A 41 1.38 3.87 5.34
C ASP A 41 1.84 5.29 5.72
N ASP A 42 1.54 5.75 6.94
CA ASP A 42 1.96 7.07 7.45
C ASP A 42 3.50 7.20 7.53
N LEU A 43 4.17 6.15 8.03
CA LEU A 43 5.64 6.10 8.08
C LEU A 43 6.27 6.09 6.69
N SER A 44 5.66 5.39 5.74
CA SER A 44 6.13 5.31 4.35
C SER A 44 5.99 6.67 3.66
N ASN A 45 4.85 7.34 3.86
CA ASN A 45 4.63 8.69 3.33
C ASN A 45 5.64 9.70 3.91
N THR A 46 5.88 9.64 5.22
CA THR A 46 6.87 10.50 5.90
C THR A 46 8.30 10.26 5.39
N SER A 47 8.69 8.98 5.21
CA SER A 47 10.03 8.62 4.72
C SER A 47 10.25 9.09 3.28
N ARG A 48 9.19 9.03 2.45
CA ARG A 48 9.19 9.55 1.08
C ARG A 48 9.35 11.07 1.02
N HIS A 49 8.68 11.84 1.88
CA HIS A 49 8.88 13.30 1.95
C HIS A 49 10.34 13.67 2.25
N LYS A 50 11.05 12.82 3.00
CA LYS A 50 12.47 12.98 3.30
C LYS A 50 13.40 12.33 2.27
N ARG A 51 12.87 11.76 1.19
CA ARG A 51 13.58 10.93 0.19
C ARG A 51 14.45 9.84 0.82
N ASP A 52 14.02 9.31 1.95
CA ASP A 52 14.72 8.27 2.70
C ASP A 52 14.27 6.88 2.23
N PHE A 53 14.82 6.45 1.10
CA PHE A 53 14.50 5.17 0.48
C PHE A 53 15.05 3.96 1.26
N SER A 54 16.15 4.15 1.99
CA SER A 54 16.71 3.12 2.89
C SER A 54 15.73 2.78 4.00
N LYS A 55 15.13 3.82 4.61
CA LYS A 55 14.07 3.64 5.60
C LYS A 55 12.80 3.07 5.00
N LEU A 56 12.41 3.50 3.79
CA LEU A 56 11.25 2.93 3.09
C LEU A 56 11.42 1.41 2.89
N ARG A 57 12.58 0.96 2.39
CA ARG A 57 12.90 -0.46 2.26
C ARG A 57 12.77 -1.21 3.59
N TYR A 58 13.35 -0.65 4.65
CA TYR A 58 13.27 -1.25 5.99
C TYR A 58 11.81 -1.39 6.46
N LEU A 59 11.00 -0.34 6.28
CA LEU A 59 9.59 -0.33 6.67
C LEU A 59 8.78 -1.37 5.88
N LEU A 60 8.99 -1.48 4.57
CA LEU A 60 8.29 -2.47 3.73
C LEU A 60 8.64 -3.91 4.13
N ASN A 61 9.91 -4.21 4.40
CA ASN A 61 10.33 -5.51 4.93
C ASN A 61 9.75 -5.78 6.33
N LYS A 62 9.73 -4.77 7.20
CA LYS A 62 9.23 -4.93 8.57
C LYS A 62 7.72 -5.13 8.62
N ARG A 63 6.96 -4.38 7.82
CA ARG A 63 5.50 -4.46 7.73
C ARG A 63 5.04 -5.90 7.46
N VAL A 64 5.70 -6.58 6.54
CA VAL A 64 5.37 -7.98 6.19
C VAL A 64 5.67 -8.95 7.33
N ARG A 65 6.78 -8.74 8.06
CA ARG A 65 7.12 -9.52 9.28
C ARG A 65 6.10 -9.31 10.40
N ASP A 66 5.50 -8.13 10.46
CA ASP A 66 4.43 -7.79 11.40
C ASP A 66 3.03 -8.16 10.86
N HIS A 67 2.94 -8.99 9.80
CA HIS A 67 1.69 -9.44 9.16
C HIS A 67 0.79 -8.29 8.66
N CYS A 68 1.36 -7.14 8.37
CA CYS A 68 0.70 -6.02 7.74
C CYS A 68 1.03 -6.04 6.23
N PHE A 69 0.03 -6.20 5.36
CA PHE A 69 0.27 -6.29 3.91
C PHE A 69 0.25 -4.92 3.24
N ASN A 70 0.99 -4.78 2.15
CA ASN A 70 0.96 -3.55 1.34
C ASN A 70 -0.41 -3.41 0.66
N THR A 71 -0.91 -2.18 0.60
CA THR A 71 -2.19 -1.83 -0.04
C THR A 71 -1.94 -0.78 -1.11
N THR A 72 -2.94 -0.52 -1.94
CA THR A 72 -2.89 0.60 -2.91
C THR A 72 -2.65 1.94 -2.22
N SER A 73 -3.08 2.09 -0.96
CA SER A 73 -2.82 3.25 -0.11
C SER A 73 -1.32 3.50 0.12
N THR A 74 -0.53 2.42 0.24
CA THR A 74 0.91 2.50 0.52
C THR A 74 1.67 3.31 -0.53
N PHE A 75 1.20 3.28 -1.79
CA PHE A 75 1.83 3.98 -2.92
C PHE A 75 0.92 5.03 -3.56
N LYS A 76 -0.18 5.41 -2.90
CA LYS A 76 -1.12 6.42 -3.41
C LYS A 76 -0.45 7.76 -3.73
N PHE A 77 0.66 8.08 -3.07
CA PHE A 77 1.44 9.30 -3.32
C PHE A 77 2.07 9.40 -4.72
N ILE A 78 2.02 8.34 -5.53
CA ILE A 78 2.59 8.32 -6.89
C ILE A 78 1.63 8.97 -7.90
N THR A 79 0.33 9.07 -7.59
CA THR A 79 -0.69 9.55 -8.54
C THR A 79 -0.80 11.06 -8.65
N ASP A 80 -0.14 11.83 -7.77
CA ASP A 80 -0.58 13.20 -7.47
C ASP A 80 0.37 14.31 -7.96
N SER A 81 1.47 14.02 -8.69
CA SER A 81 2.44 15.08 -9.04
C SER A 81 3.35 14.76 -10.23
N GLU A 82 3.77 15.77 -11.00
CA GLU A 82 4.85 15.65 -12.01
C GLU A 82 6.18 15.14 -11.44
N THR A 83 6.43 15.36 -10.13
CA THR A 83 7.61 14.80 -9.45
C THR A 83 7.55 13.29 -9.23
N SER A 84 6.39 12.67 -9.44
CA SER A 84 6.17 11.22 -9.27
C SER A 84 7.08 10.39 -10.17
N LEU A 85 7.34 10.84 -11.41
CA LEU A 85 8.17 10.11 -12.37
C LEU A 85 9.63 10.03 -11.91
N SER A 86 10.16 11.11 -11.35
CA SER A 86 11.54 11.14 -10.82
C SER A 86 11.70 10.18 -9.63
N ILE A 87 10.70 10.13 -8.76
CA ILE A 87 10.70 9.29 -7.55
C ILE A 87 10.43 7.83 -7.90
N LEU A 88 9.71 7.56 -8.99
CA LEU A 88 9.33 6.21 -9.40
C LEU A 88 10.54 5.35 -9.74
N ALA A 89 11.55 5.90 -10.42
CA ALA A 89 12.78 5.18 -10.75
C ALA A 89 13.52 4.72 -9.47
N ASP A 90 13.71 5.63 -8.52
CA ASP A 90 14.35 5.34 -7.23
C ASP A 90 13.50 4.36 -6.40
N LEU A 91 12.18 4.50 -6.44
CA LEU A 91 11.26 3.59 -5.77
C LEU A 91 11.38 2.18 -6.35
N ILE A 92 11.37 2.00 -7.67
CA ILE A 92 11.52 0.68 -8.31
C ILE A 92 12.86 0.04 -7.91
N GLN A 93 13.95 0.80 -7.88
CA GLN A 93 15.24 0.29 -7.41
C GLN A 93 15.19 -0.11 -5.93
N THR A 94 14.47 0.64 -5.11
CA THR A 94 14.26 0.34 -3.70
C THR A 94 13.46 -0.95 -3.51
N LEU A 95 12.38 -1.13 -4.28
CA LEU A 95 11.55 -2.33 -4.26
C LEU A 95 12.33 -3.56 -4.74
N ALA A 96 13.19 -3.41 -5.75
CA ALA A 96 14.06 -4.49 -6.21
C ALA A 96 15.03 -4.99 -5.13
N ARG A 97 15.36 -4.15 -4.12
CA ARG A 97 16.25 -4.49 -3.01
C ARG A 97 15.52 -5.06 -1.79
N ILE A 98 14.18 -5.05 -1.77
CA ILE A 98 13.37 -5.70 -0.72
C ILE A 98 13.69 -7.20 -0.68
N ASP A 99 13.51 -7.82 0.49
CA ASP A 99 13.78 -9.23 0.70
C ASP A 99 13.00 -10.09 -0.31
N ASN A 100 13.65 -11.12 -0.83
CA ASN A 100 13.10 -11.99 -1.87
C ASN A 100 11.76 -12.62 -1.44
N GLY A 101 10.97 -13.03 -2.43
CA GLY A 101 9.70 -13.74 -2.22
C GLY A 101 8.54 -12.79 -1.96
N PHE A 102 7.74 -13.12 -0.94
CA PHE A 102 6.46 -12.44 -0.70
C PHE A 102 6.55 -10.93 -0.45
N PRO A 103 7.52 -10.39 0.33
CA PRO A 103 7.60 -8.95 0.58
C PRO A 103 7.79 -8.14 -0.70
N ARG A 104 8.71 -8.57 -1.58
CA ARG A 104 8.96 -7.93 -2.86
C ARG A 104 7.74 -8.02 -3.78
N LYS A 105 7.15 -9.22 -3.93
CA LYS A 105 5.97 -9.43 -4.76
C LYS A 105 4.80 -8.55 -4.32
N SER A 106 4.48 -8.57 -3.03
CA SER A 106 3.41 -7.74 -2.46
C SER A 106 3.63 -6.25 -2.68
N ALA A 107 4.88 -5.77 -2.62
CA ALA A 107 5.19 -4.37 -2.88
C ALA A 107 4.97 -3.99 -4.36
N PHE A 108 5.39 -4.84 -5.30
CA PHE A 108 5.14 -4.60 -6.73
C PHE A 108 3.65 -4.72 -7.09
N ASP A 109 2.93 -5.71 -6.54
CA ASP A 109 1.49 -5.86 -6.74
C ASP A 109 0.73 -4.61 -6.27
N ALA A 110 1.08 -4.09 -5.09
CA ALA A 110 0.48 -2.86 -4.56
C ALA A 110 0.82 -1.63 -5.41
N LEU A 111 2.04 -1.53 -5.96
CA LEU A 111 2.47 -0.45 -6.84
C LEU A 111 1.71 -0.49 -8.18
N ILE A 112 1.56 -1.66 -8.79
CA ILE A 112 0.83 -1.86 -10.05
C ILE A 112 -0.67 -1.59 -9.87
N ALA A 113 -1.21 -1.94 -8.71
CA ALA A 113 -2.61 -1.71 -8.38
C ALA A 113 -2.94 -0.23 -8.07
N VAL A 114 -1.94 0.64 -7.94
CA VAL A 114 -2.18 2.09 -7.82
C VAL A 114 -2.88 2.56 -9.10
N PRO A 115 -4.12 3.07 -9.02
CA PRO A 115 -4.80 3.58 -10.20
C PRO A 115 -4.06 4.83 -10.67
N ALA A 116 -3.33 4.71 -11.77
CA ALA A 116 -2.77 5.86 -12.45
C ALA A 116 -3.94 6.76 -12.88
N SER A 117 -4.05 7.93 -12.26
CA SER A 117 -4.92 9.01 -12.67
C SER A 117 -4.52 9.41 -14.10
N SER A 118 -5.20 8.80 -15.07
CA SER A 118 -5.43 9.31 -16.43
C SER A 118 -4.22 9.99 -17.10
N THR A 119 -3.17 9.26 -17.46
CA THR A 119 -2.31 9.63 -18.59
C THR A 119 -1.98 8.38 -19.41
N GLY A 120 -2.24 8.44 -20.72
CA GLY A 120 -2.34 7.30 -21.65
C GLY A 120 -1.05 6.51 -21.96
N TRP A 121 -0.10 6.43 -21.03
CA TRP A 121 1.18 5.72 -21.19
C TRP A 121 1.29 4.46 -20.32
N THR A 122 0.26 4.16 -19.54
CA THR A 122 0.23 3.08 -18.54
C THR A 122 0.36 1.69 -19.15
N SER A 123 -0.10 1.45 -20.37
CA SER A 123 -0.07 0.10 -20.96
C SER A 123 1.36 -0.40 -21.22
N LEU A 124 2.21 0.40 -21.88
CA LEU A 124 3.61 0.04 -22.15
C LEU A 124 4.48 0.10 -20.89
N TYR A 125 4.20 1.03 -19.97
CA TYR A 125 5.00 1.20 -18.77
C TYR A 125 4.69 0.14 -17.71
N LEU A 126 3.42 -0.26 -17.54
CA LEU A 126 3.06 -1.41 -16.72
C LEU A 126 3.56 -2.71 -17.36
N LEU A 127 3.59 -2.82 -18.70
CA LEU A 127 4.26 -3.93 -19.37
C LEU A 127 5.75 -3.95 -19.06
N TRP A 128 6.42 -2.80 -19.07
CA TRP A 128 7.84 -2.68 -18.76
C TRP A 128 8.13 -3.02 -17.29
N ILE A 129 7.31 -2.55 -16.34
CA ILE A 129 7.42 -2.95 -14.92
C ILE A 129 7.17 -4.44 -14.77
N SER A 130 6.11 -4.98 -15.39
CA SER A 130 5.77 -6.41 -15.32
C SER A 130 6.88 -7.30 -15.90
N TRP A 131 7.42 -6.93 -17.07
CA TRP A 131 8.56 -7.61 -17.70
C TRP A 131 9.83 -7.50 -16.87
N ARG A 132 10.06 -6.36 -16.20
CA ARG A 132 11.22 -6.16 -15.33
C ARG A 132 11.10 -6.96 -14.04
N VAL A 133 9.90 -7.06 -13.47
CA VAL A 133 9.62 -7.90 -12.29
C VAL A 133 9.82 -9.38 -12.64
N ALA A 134 9.34 -9.84 -13.80
CA ALA A 134 9.49 -11.22 -14.27
C ALA A 134 10.94 -11.66 -14.55
N ARG A 135 11.91 -10.74 -14.48
CA ARG A 135 13.34 -10.98 -14.70
C ARG A 135 14.18 -10.88 -13.42
N LEU A 136 13.54 -10.61 -12.28
CA LEU A 136 14.21 -10.51 -10.97
C LEU A 136 14.03 -11.77 -10.10
N ASP A 137 13.33 -12.78 -10.63
CA ASP A 137 13.27 -14.16 -10.14
C ASP A 137 14.24 -15.03 -10.95
#